data_AF-A0A7S3WSV7-F1
#
_entry.id   AF-A0A7S3WSV7-F1
#
_cell.length_a   1.000
_cell.length_b   1.000
_cell.length_c   1.000
_cell.angle_alpha   90.00
_cell.angle_beta   90.00
_cell.angle_gamma   90.00
#
_symmetry.space_group_name_H-M   'P 1'
#
loop_
_entity.id
_entity.type
_entity.pdbx_description
1 polymer ?
#
loop_
_entity_poly.entity_id
_entity_poly.type
_entity_poly.pdbx_seq_one_letter_code
_entity_poly.pdbx_strand_id
1 'polypeptide(L)'
;EWSEWTSCTYPEEQRFRERHVLRQPNHGGRACRGPMKETLSCSGSDPSTAAVDCRLSQWDPWSPCSCDYPSCGGHQERERGVLVPAQGGGQPCMSVLKILQPCHIGEVPADRVCLFSEWAEWSECS
;
A
#
# COMPACT_ATOMS: atom_id res chain seq x y z
N GLU A 1 4.14 -11.12 -0.69
CA GLU A 1 5.08 -10.95 -1.81
C GLU A 1 4.40 -10.14 -2.92
N TRP A 2 5.15 -9.52 -3.83
CA TRP A 2 4.56 -8.90 -5.04
C TRP A 2 4.36 -9.96 -6.11
N SER A 3 3.32 -9.80 -6.93
CA SER A 3 3.18 -10.54 -8.18
C SER A 3 4.30 -10.15 -9.16
N GLU A 4 4.53 -11.02 -10.14
CA GLU A 4 5.25 -10.64 -11.35
C GLU A 4 4.52 -9.47 -12.04
N TRP A 5 5.28 -8.70 -12.81
CA TRP A 5 4.71 -7.65 -13.66
C TRP A 5 3.90 -8.28 -14.78
N THR A 6 2.73 -7.70 -15.08
CA THR A 6 1.98 -8.06 -16.28
C THR A 6 2.83 -7.77 -17.53
N SER A 7 2.73 -8.63 -18.54
CA SER A 7 3.38 -8.41 -19.83
C SER A 7 2.69 -7.30 -20.60
N CYS A 8 3.46 -6.50 -21.31
CA CYS A 8 2.95 -5.54 -22.28
C CYS A 8 2.78 -6.23 -23.62
N THR A 9 1.62 -6.07 -24.24
CA THR A 9 1.39 -6.47 -25.64
C THR A 9 1.84 -5.34 -26.56
N TYR A 10 1.56 -4.10 -26.18
CA TYR A 10 1.91 -2.92 -26.95
C TYR A 10 2.81 -1.97 -26.17
N PRO A 11 3.71 -1.24 -26.86
CA PRO A 11 4.64 -0.33 -26.23
C PRO A 11 3.98 0.84 -25.48
N GLU A 12 2.80 1.26 -25.92
CA GLU A 12 1.93 2.28 -25.30
C GLU A 12 1.09 1.77 -24.12
N GLU A 13 1.18 0.48 -23.77
CA GLU A 13 0.46 -0.05 -22.60
C GLU A 13 1.16 0.30 -21.28
N GLN A 14 0.47 -0.05 -20.19
CA GLN A 14 1.06 -0.06 -18.86
C GLN A 14 1.07 -1.48 -18.31
N ARG A 15 2.10 -1.77 -17.54
CA ARG A 15 2.20 -3.00 -16.77
C ARG A 15 1.94 -2.72 -15.30
N PHE A 16 1.35 -3.70 -14.65
CA PHE A 16 0.96 -3.62 -13.26
C PHE A 16 1.56 -4.78 -12.47
N ARG A 17 1.75 -4.55 -11.18
CA ARG A 17 1.95 -5.62 -10.21
C ARG A 17 1.16 -5.31 -8.96
N GLU A 18 0.82 -6.35 -8.22
CA GLU A 18 0.04 -6.23 -6.99
C GLU A 18 0.54 -7.17 -5.91
N ARG A 19 0.25 -6.83 -4.66
CA ARG A 19 0.48 -7.68 -3.49
C ARG A 19 -0.78 -7.72 -2.66
N HIS A 20 -0.98 -8.82 -1.95
CA HIS A 20 -2.11 -9.00 -1.04
C HIS A 20 -1.64 -9.19 0.41
N VAL A 21 -2.51 -8.85 1.36
CA VAL A 21 -2.29 -9.13 2.79
C VAL A 21 -2.50 -10.62 3.02
N LEU A 22 -1.41 -11.35 3.29
CA LEU A 22 -1.46 -12.80 3.53
C LEU A 22 -2.09 -13.16 4.87
N ARG A 23 -1.88 -12.31 5.88
CA ARG A 23 -2.38 -12.54 7.24
C ARG A 23 -2.76 -11.22 7.87
N GLN A 24 -3.98 -11.18 8.40
CA GLN A 24 -4.46 -10.04 9.18
C GLN A 24 -3.71 -9.98 10.53
N PRO A 25 -3.49 -8.78 11.08
CA PRO A 25 -3.00 -8.66 12.44
C PRO A 25 -4.00 -9.30 13.42
N ASN A 26 -3.47 -10.06 14.38
CA ASN A 26 -4.26 -10.64 15.48
C ASN A 26 -3.97 -9.87 16.78
N HIS A 27 -4.90 -9.91 17.73
CA HIS A 27 -4.73 -9.39 19.10
C HIS A 27 -4.30 -7.91 19.19
N GLY A 28 -4.82 -7.04 18.33
CA GLY A 28 -4.47 -5.61 18.33
C GLY A 28 -3.12 -5.30 17.68
N GLY A 29 -2.55 -6.25 16.93
CA GLY A 29 -1.36 -6.01 16.11
C GLY A 29 -1.60 -4.90 15.07
N ARG A 30 -0.50 -4.30 14.61
CA ARG A 30 -0.56 -3.21 13.62
C ARG A 30 -0.81 -3.78 12.23
N ALA A 31 -1.85 -3.29 11.55
CA ALA A 31 -2.08 -3.66 10.16
C ALA A 31 -0.94 -3.25 9.23
N CYS A 32 -0.86 -3.92 8.08
CA CYS A 32 0.05 -3.55 7.00
C CYS A 32 -0.19 -2.10 6.59
N ARG A 33 0.84 -1.45 6.04
CA ARG A 33 0.74 -0.11 5.47
C ARG A 33 1.51 -0.07 4.17
N GLY A 34 0.97 0.63 3.17
CA GLY A 34 1.72 0.99 1.97
C GLY A 34 1.00 0.62 0.67
N PRO A 35 1.73 0.65 -0.46
CA PRO A 35 1.17 0.35 -1.77
C PRO A 35 0.72 -1.11 -1.87
N MET A 36 -0.38 -1.35 -2.55
CA MET A 36 -0.92 -2.69 -2.83
C MET A 36 -0.92 -2.99 -4.33
N LYS A 37 -0.94 -1.93 -5.17
CA LYS A 37 -0.87 -2.04 -6.63
C LYS A 37 -0.04 -0.88 -7.18
N GLU A 38 0.90 -1.21 -8.05
CA GLU A 38 1.79 -0.25 -8.71
C GLU A 38 1.70 -0.41 -10.22
N THR A 39 1.91 0.69 -10.93
CA THR A 39 1.97 0.74 -12.38
C THR A 39 3.31 1.30 -12.86
N LEU A 40 3.77 0.77 -13.99
CA LEU A 40 4.92 1.27 -14.75
C LEU A 40 4.62 1.28 -16.25
N SER A 41 5.36 2.10 -16.98
CA SER A 41 5.37 2.07 -18.44
C SER A 41 5.91 0.77 -18.99
N CYS A 42 5.42 0.48 -20.19
CA CYS A 42 6.08 -0.35 -21.18
C CYS A 42 7.10 0.49 -21.97
N SER A 43 8.21 -0.12 -22.40
CA SER A 43 9.42 0.61 -22.85
C SER A 43 9.37 1.15 -24.29
N GLY A 44 8.21 1.47 -24.85
CA GLY A 44 8.18 1.92 -26.25
C GLY A 44 7.42 3.22 -26.49
N SER A 45 8.03 4.05 -27.31
CA SER A 45 7.44 5.25 -27.90
C SER A 45 7.28 4.99 -29.39
N ASP A 46 6.05 4.98 -29.90
CA ASP A 46 5.81 5.07 -31.34
C ASP A 46 5.91 6.55 -31.76
N PRO A 47 6.90 6.94 -32.59
CA PRO A 47 7.07 8.32 -33.04
C PRO A 47 5.95 8.82 -33.98
N SER A 48 5.06 7.95 -34.47
CA SER A 48 3.94 8.29 -35.34
C SER A 48 2.66 8.70 -34.59
N THR A 49 2.61 8.50 -33.28
CA THR A 49 1.45 8.83 -32.44
C THR A 49 1.71 10.11 -31.65
N ALA A 50 0.71 10.99 -31.53
CA ALA A 50 0.84 12.20 -30.72
C ALA A 50 1.11 11.85 -29.25
N ALA A 51 2.07 12.55 -28.63
CA ALA A 51 2.40 12.34 -27.23
C ALA A 51 1.22 12.75 -26.32
N VAL A 52 0.69 11.79 -25.56
CA VAL A 52 -0.35 12.01 -24.56
C VAL A 52 0.19 11.55 -23.21
N ASP A 53 0.24 12.48 -22.26
CA ASP A 53 0.64 12.17 -20.88
C ASP A 53 -0.47 11.40 -20.16
N CYS A 54 -0.03 10.46 -19.34
CA CYS A 54 -0.92 9.67 -18.53
C CYS A 54 -1.61 10.54 -17.46
N ARG A 55 -2.91 10.32 -17.26
CA ARG A 55 -3.70 11.00 -16.21
C ARG A 55 -4.33 9.97 -15.29
N LEU A 56 -4.15 10.18 -13.99
CA LEU A 56 -4.80 9.37 -12.95
C LEU A 56 -6.13 9.99 -12.54
N SER A 57 -7.07 9.16 -12.11
CA SER A 57 -8.29 9.63 -11.45
C SER A 57 -7.96 10.21 -10.07
N GLN A 58 -8.93 10.89 -9.49
CA GLN A 58 -8.89 11.15 -8.05
C GLN A 58 -8.91 9.81 -7.29
N TRP A 59 -8.40 9.83 -6.07
CA TRP A 59 -8.54 8.70 -5.17
C TRP A 59 -9.99 8.51 -4.78
N ASP A 60 -10.45 7.27 -4.82
CA ASP A 60 -11.72 6.90 -4.23
C ASP A 60 -11.69 7.14 -2.71
N PRO A 61 -12.87 7.32 -2.09
CA PRO A 61 -12.98 7.31 -0.64
C PRO A 61 -12.36 6.05 -0.05
N TRP A 62 -11.86 6.14 1.19
CA TRP A 62 -11.43 4.96 1.92
C TRP A 62 -12.59 3.99 2.10
N SER A 63 -12.31 2.70 1.90
CA SER A 63 -13.22 1.63 2.28
C SER A 63 -13.54 1.71 3.77
N PRO A 64 -14.67 1.13 4.21
CA PRO A 64 -14.85 0.83 5.62
C PRO A 64 -13.65 0.06 6.18
N CYS A 65 -13.39 0.22 7.47
CA CYS A 65 -12.36 -0.54 8.15
C CYS A 65 -12.70 -2.04 8.07
N SER A 66 -11.69 -2.89 7.94
CA SER A 66 -11.85 -4.35 7.85
C SER A 66 -12.46 -4.99 9.12
N CYS A 67 -12.72 -4.21 10.15
CA CYS A 67 -13.33 -4.62 11.40
C CYS A 67 -14.01 -3.43 12.08
N ASP A 68 -15.03 -3.71 12.87
CA ASP A 68 -15.94 -2.67 13.38
C ASP A 68 -15.65 -2.20 14.81
N TYR A 69 -14.72 -2.87 15.53
CA TYR A 69 -14.44 -2.57 16.94
C TYR A 69 -13.18 -1.67 17.12
N PRO A 70 -13.17 -0.65 18.01
CA PRO A 70 -12.12 0.37 18.10
C PRO A 70 -10.66 -0.06 18.37
N SER A 71 -10.40 -1.34 18.65
CA SER A 71 -9.05 -1.86 18.93
C SER A 71 -8.74 -3.16 18.18
N CYS A 72 -9.43 -3.42 17.08
CA CYS A 72 -9.24 -4.62 16.30
C CYS A 72 -7.94 -4.62 15.47
N GLY A 73 -7.28 -3.46 15.30
CA GLY A 73 -6.07 -3.34 14.48
C GLY A 73 -6.36 -3.54 12.99
N GLY A 74 -7.52 -3.08 12.51
CA GLY A 74 -7.96 -3.25 11.13
C GLY A 74 -7.18 -2.47 10.08
N HIS A 75 -7.58 -2.65 8.84
CA HIS A 75 -7.11 -1.86 7.71
C HIS A 75 -8.25 -1.36 6.83
N GLN A 76 -7.99 -0.26 6.15
CA GLN A 76 -8.84 0.28 5.10
C GLN A 76 -7.98 0.47 3.86
N GLU A 77 -8.63 0.41 2.71
CA GLU A 77 -8.00 0.55 1.41
C GLU A 77 -8.69 1.63 0.58
N ARG A 78 -7.92 2.22 -0.33
CA ARG A 78 -8.47 3.07 -1.38
C ARG A 78 -7.71 2.84 -2.67
N GLU A 79 -8.39 3.12 -3.77
CA GLU A 79 -7.85 2.95 -5.11
C GLU A 79 -8.08 4.18 -5.98
N ARG A 80 -7.37 4.22 -7.11
CA ARG A 80 -7.55 5.17 -8.19
C ARG A 80 -7.21 4.49 -9.52
N GLY A 81 -7.85 4.94 -10.57
CA GLY A 81 -7.65 4.44 -11.93
C GLY A 81 -6.69 5.29 -12.76
N VAL A 82 -6.32 4.75 -13.92
CA VAL A 82 -5.71 5.50 -15.02
C VAL A 82 -6.85 5.97 -15.92
N LEU A 83 -7.10 7.28 -15.95
CA LEU A 83 -8.12 7.90 -16.82
C LEU A 83 -7.67 7.96 -18.27
N VAL A 84 -6.40 8.31 -18.47
CA VAL A 84 -5.79 8.43 -19.79
C VAL A 84 -4.47 7.66 -19.72
N PRO A 85 -4.29 6.57 -20.48
CA PRO A 85 -2.99 5.92 -20.59
C PRO A 85 -2.02 6.83 -21.37
N ALA A 86 -0.72 6.65 -21.13
CA ALA A 86 0.27 7.36 -21.94
C ALA A 86 0.26 6.83 -23.38
N GLN A 87 0.41 7.71 -24.36
CA GLN A 87 0.48 7.34 -25.79
C GLN A 87 1.58 8.14 -26.49
N GLY A 88 2.11 7.60 -27.60
CA GLY A 88 3.02 8.36 -28.48
C GLY A 88 4.28 8.91 -27.81
N GLY A 89 4.80 8.22 -26.78
CA GLY A 89 5.94 8.70 -26.00
C GLY A 89 5.62 9.76 -24.93
N GLY A 90 4.34 10.00 -24.62
CA GLY A 90 3.93 10.81 -23.48
C GLY A 90 4.30 10.19 -22.13
N GLN A 91 4.27 10.99 -21.06
CA GLN A 91 4.74 10.57 -19.74
C GLN A 91 3.83 9.49 -19.13
N PRO A 92 4.37 8.31 -18.79
CA PRO A 92 3.60 7.24 -18.17
C PRO A 92 3.29 7.53 -16.71
N CYS A 93 2.17 6.97 -16.22
CA CYS A 93 1.88 7.01 -14.80
C CYS A 93 2.81 6.02 -14.09
N MET A 94 3.91 6.50 -13.52
CA MET A 94 4.70 5.74 -12.54
C MET A 94 4.12 6.01 -11.16
N SER A 95 3.12 5.24 -10.76
CA SER A 95 2.41 5.54 -9.52
C SER A 95 1.74 4.34 -8.86
N VAL A 96 1.35 4.57 -7.61
CA VAL A 96 0.57 3.61 -6.83
C VAL A 96 -0.92 3.79 -7.17
N LEU A 97 -1.59 2.68 -7.48
CA LEU A 97 -3.02 2.65 -7.80
C LEU A 97 -3.89 2.19 -6.65
N LYS A 98 -3.33 1.43 -5.70
CA LYS A 98 -4.05 0.98 -4.50
C LYS A 98 -3.15 1.14 -3.29
N ILE A 99 -3.66 1.72 -2.20
CA ILE A 99 -2.94 1.83 -0.93
C ILE A 99 -3.76 1.28 0.23
N LEU A 100 -3.04 0.82 1.25
CA LEU A 100 -3.60 0.28 2.47
C LEU A 100 -3.07 1.05 3.68
N GLN A 101 -3.96 1.38 4.60
CA GLN A 101 -3.65 2.09 5.84
C GLN A 101 -4.32 1.41 7.05
N PRO A 102 -3.67 1.40 8.22
CA PRO A 102 -4.31 0.95 9.46
C PRO A 102 -5.51 1.82 9.87
N CYS A 103 -6.52 1.18 10.44
CA CYS A 103 -7.67 1.79 11.11
C CYS A 103 -7.98 1.02 12.39
N HIS A 104 -8.70 1.64 13.33
CA HIS A 104 -9.04 1.02 14.62
C HIS A 104 -7.81 0.41 15.33
N ILE A 105 -6.69 1.14 15.25
CA ILE A 105 -5.50 0.88 16.03
C ILE A 105 -5.86 1.36 17.43
N GLY A 106 -6.39 0.45 18.25
CA GLY A 106 -6.67 0.78 19.64
C GLY A 106 -5.39 1.31 20.26
N GLU A 107 -5.50 2.33 21.11
CA GLU A 107 -4.45 2.56 22.09
C GLU A 107 -4.30 1.23 22.83
N VAL A 108 -3.17 0.54 22.65
CA VAL A 108 -2.87 -0.62 23.50
C VAL A 108 -2.77 -0.03 24.89
N PRO A 109 -3.71 -0.30 25.80
CA PRO A 109 -3.61 0.25 27.13
C PRO A 109 -2.30 -0.29 27.72
N ALA A 110 -1.56 0.59 28.40
CA ALA A 110 -0.21 0.30 28.88
C ALA A 110 -0.15 -0.94 29.81
N ASP A 111 -1.30 -1.38 30.31
CA ASP A 111 -1.52 -2.56 31.14
C ASP A 111 -1.34 -3.90 30.40
N ARG A 112 -1.30 -3.91 29.06
CA ARG A 112 -1.12 -5.12 28.23
C ARG A 112 0.29 -5.25 27.62
N VAL A 113 1.24 -4.43 28.04
CA VAL A 113 2.65 -4.54 27.67
C VAL A 113 3.42 -5.14 28.86
N CYS A 114 4.22 -6.19 28.62
CA CYS A 114 5.21 -6.61 29.61
C CYS A 114 6.21 -5.46 29.83
N LEU A 115 6.09 -4.76 30.95
CA LEU A 115 7.08 -3.79 31.40
C LEU A 115 8.04 -4.53 32.33
N PHE A 116 9.34 -4.47 32.03
CA PHE A 116 10.35 -4.86 33.01
C PHE A 116 10.20 -3.94 34.24
N SER A 117 10.39 -4.50 35.43
CA SER A 117 10.59 -3.67 36.61
C SER A 117 11.82 -2.79 36.41
N GLU A 118 11.88 -1.65 37.11
CA GLU A 118 13.13 -0.93 37.30
C GLU A 118 14.20 -1.89 37.81
N TRP A 119 15.44 -1.71 37.37
CA TRP A 119 16.57 -2.50 37.85
C TRP A 119 16.69 -2.32 39.36
N ALA A 120 16.83 -3.42 40.10
CA ALA A 120 17.23 -3.33 41.49
C ALA A 120 18.64 -2.73 41.58
N GLU A 121 18.91 -1.95 42.63
CA GLU A 121 20.27 -1.48 42.87
C GLU A 121 21.21 -2.67 43.06
N TRP A 122 22.42 -2.54 42.51
CA TRP A 122 23.46 -3.54 42.66
C TRP A 122 23.76 -3.76 44.14
N SER A 123 23.62 -5.00 44.61
CA SER A 123 24.13 -5.38 45.93
C SER A 123 25.66 -5.36 45.92
N GLU A 124 26.27 -4.97 47.02
CA GLU A 124 27.72 -5.09 47.17
C GLU A 124 28.15 -6.57 47.06
N CYS A 125 29.27 -6.79 46.38
CA CYS A 125 29.81 -8.11 46.12
C CYS A 125 30.25 -8.78 47.44
N SER A 126 29.88 -10.05 47.62
CA SER A 126 30.48 -10.95 48.62
C SER A 126 31.80 -11.52 48.14
#